data_AF-A0A0N1J5M4-F1
#
_entry.id   AF-A0A0N1J5M4-F1
#
_cell.length_a   1.000
_cell.length_b   1.000
_cell.length_c   1.000
_cell.angle_alpha   90.00
_cell.angle_beta   90.00
_cell.angle_gamma   90.00
#
_symmetry.space_group_name_H-M   'P 1'
#
loop_
_entity.id
_entity.type
_entity.pdbx_description
1 polymer ?
#
loop_
_entity_poly.entity_id
_entity_poly.type
_entity_poly.pdbx_seq_one_letter_code
_entity_poly.pdbx_strand_id
1 'polypeptide(L)'
;MVQTQHIAAAPCASETRNSTTGGLSPWRENLVKQLILERLSETLEISELARACSLSRSHFSRAFKCSTGLSPQDWIRQQRIERAKHLIRETDLSLTQISLDCGFCDQAYFCHIFTRSEGINPFAWRCQQLADRPARRGERHLCYVEKPCAR
;
A
#
# COMPACT_ATOMS: atom_id res chain seq x y z
N MET A 1 -7.28 52.31 -41.41
CA MET A 1 -6.86 52.43 -40.01
C MET A 1 -7.65 51.40 -39.21
N VAL A 2 -7.14 50.17 -39.12
CA VAL A 2 -7.78 49.08 -38.36
C VAL A 2 -6.87 48.82 -37.17
N GLN A 3 -7.37 49.15 -35.97
CA GLN A 3 -6.60 49.11 -34.74
C GLN A 3 -6.36 47.68 -34.26
N THR A 4 -5.13 47.52 -33.80
CA THR A 4 -4.44 46.38 -33.21
C THR A 4 -5.18 45.72 -32.05
N GLN A 5 -5.00 44.41 -31.99
CA GLN A 5 -5.34 43.48 -30.91
C GLN A 5 -4.82 43.93 -29.53
N HIS A 6 -5.46 43.46 -28.44
CA HIS A 6 -4.80 42.65 -27.40
C HIS A 6 -5.83 42.25 -26.33
N ILE A 7 -6.19 40.96 -26.29
CA ILE A 7 -6.88 40.33 -25.16
C ILE A 7 -5.79 39.95 -24.17
N ALA A 8 -5.68 40.71 -23.08
CA ALA A 8 -4.81 40.39 -21.96
C ALA A 8 -5.48 39.31 -21.10
N ALA A 9 -4.86 38.14 -21.05
CA ALA A 9 -5.21 37.07 -20.12
C ALA A 9 -4.90 37.52 -18.68
N ALA A 10 -5.92 37.44 -17.83
CA ALA A 10 -5.83 37.64 -16.40
C ALA A 10 -5.09 36.46 -15.71
N PRO A 11 -4.58 36.65 -14.49
CA PRO A 11 -3.26 36.18 -14.09
C PRO A 11 -3.22 34.74 -13.59
N CYS A 12 -2.07 34.12 -13.84
CA CYS A 12 -1.49 33.06 -13.03
C CYS A 12 -1.45 33.49 -11.55
N ALA A 13 -2.27 32.87 -10.68
CA ALA A 13 -2.03 32.83 -9.24
C ALA A 13 -3.01 31.89 -8.54
N SER A 14 -2.60 30.63 -8.35
CA SER A 14 -2.95 29.92 -7.11
C SER A 14 -1.77 29.08 -6.66
N GLU A 15 -0.62 29.73 -6.48
CA GLU A 15 0.38 29.24 -5.55
C GLU A 15 -0.16 29.47 -4.14
N THR A 16 -0.86 28.47 -3.59
CA THR A 16 -1.03 28.37 -2.15
C THR A 16 0.32 28.00 -1.54
N ARG A 17 1.18 29.01 -1.36
CA ARG A 17 2.29 28.98 -0.41
C ARG A 17 1.68 29.13 0.98
N ASN A 18 1.35 28.01 1.61
CA ASN A 18 1.22 27.98 3.06
C ASN A 18 1.99 26.77 3.59
N SER A 19 3.31 26.97 3.67
CA SER A 19 4.26 26.12 4.36
C SER A 19 4.15 26.39 5.86
N THR A 20 3.28 25.65 6.54
CA THR A 20 3.25 25.57 8.00
C THR A 20 3.08 24.10 8.38
N THR A 21 4.11 23.56 9.02
CA THR A 21 4.19 22.22 9.65
C THR A 21 4.36 21.07 8.66
N GLY A 22 5.57 20.50 8.60
CA GLY A 22 6.01 19.60 7.52
C GLY A 22 5.28 18.25 7.39
N GLY A 23 4.33 17.92 8.28
CA GLY A 23 3.58 16.67 8.27
C GLY A 23 2.07 16.86 8.11
N LEU A 24 1.35 15.77 7.87
CA LEU A 24 -0.11 15.76 8.00
C LEU A 24 -0.50 16.03 9.45
N SER A 25 -1.58 16.80 9.65
CA SER A 25 -2.25 16.88 10.96
C SER A 25 -2.71 15.48 11.40
N PRO A 26 -2.74 15.14 12.70
CA PRO A 26 -3.08 13.80 13.19
C PRO A 26 -4.42 13.25 12.64
N TRP A 27 -5.44 14.10 12.54
CA TRP A 27 -6.73 13.70 11.97
C TRP A 27 -6.65 13.30 10.50
N ARG A 28 -5.95 14.08 9.66
CA ARG A 28 -5.73 13.76 8.24
C ARG A 28 -4.89 12.49 8.06
N GLU A 29 -3.88 12.30 8.89
CA GLU A 29 -3.08 11.08 8.89
C GLU A 29 -3.95 9.86 9.19
N ASN A 30 -4.76 9.92 10.26
CA ASN A 30 -5.65 8.81 10.63
C ASN A 30 -6.69 8.53 9.53
N LEU A 31 -7.33 9.58 8.99
CA LEU A 31 -8.30 9.47 7.90
C LEU A 31 -7.71 8.71 6.70
N VAL A 32 -6.52 9.10 6.24
CA VAL A 32 -5.88 8.45 5.09
C VAL A 32 -5.47 7.03 5.40
N LYS A 33 -4.96 6.75 6.60
CA LYS A 33 -4.64 5.38 7.01
C LYS A 33 -5.89 4.51 7.00
N GLN A 34 -7.02 4.99 7.52
CA GLN A 34 -8.28 4.27 7.48
C GLN A 34 -8.74 4.01 6.04
N LEU A 35 -8.74 5.03 5.18
CA LEU A 35 -9.10 4.89 3.76
C LEU A 35 -8.23 3.86 3.04
N ILE A 36 -6.93 3.82 3.33
CA ILE A 36 -6.04 2.79 2.79
C ILE A 36 -6.43 1.42 3.33
N LEU A 37 -6.58 1.28 4.65
CA LEU A 37 -6.85 0.00 5.34
C LEU A 37 -8.15 -0.66 4.87
N GLU A 38 -9.20 0.14 4.65
CA GLU A 38 -10.50 -0.32 4.15
C GLU A 38 -10.43 -0.87 2.72
N ARG A 39 -9.50 -0.35 1.90
CA ARG A 39 -9.41 -0.63 0.45
C ARG A 39 -8.07 -1.26 0.05
N LEU A 40 -7.43 -1.98 0.98
CA LEU A 40 -6.08 -2.51 0.81
C LEU A 40 -5.94 -3.48 -0.38
N SER A 41 -7.02 -4.22 -0.67
CA SER A 41 -7.15 -5.19 -1.76
C SER A 41 -7.35 -4.54 -3.13
N GLU A 42 -7.69 -3.25 -3.17
CA GLU A 42 -7.96 -2.52 -4.41
C GLU A 42 -6.72 -1.78 -4.92
N THR A 43 -6.80 -1.31 -6.16
CA THR A 43 -5.83 -0.37 -6.71
C THR A 43 -6.04 1.01 -6.08
N LEU A 44 -5.08 1.45 -5.27
CA LEU A 44 -5.12 2.74 -4.57
C LEU A 44 -4.30 3.79 -5.32
N GLU A 45 -4.98 4.84 -5.79
CA GLU A 45 -4.33 5.97 -6.44
C GLU A 45 -3.91 7.04 -5.42
N ILE A 46 -2.63 7.41 -5.44
CA ILE A 46 -2.09 8.43 -4.51
C ILE A 46 -2.76 9.80 -4.69
N SER A 47 -3.24 10.10 -5.90
CA SER A 47 -4.01 11.31 -6.19
C SER A 47 -5.37 11.32 -5.49
N GLU A 48 -6.02 10.17 -5.32
CA GLU A 48 -7.29 10.04 -4.62
C GLU A 48 -7.11 10.28 -3.12
N LEU A 49 -6.09 9.67 -2.52
CA LEU A 49 -5.74 9.88 -1.11
C LEU A 49 -5.37 11.35 -0.82
N ALA A 50 -4.64 11.98 -1.74
CA ALA A 50 -4.29 13.40 -1.64
C ALA A 50 -5.54 14.29 -1.70
N ARG A 51 -6.49 13.98 -2.60
CA ARG A 51 -7.77 14.69 -2.70
C ARG A 51 -8.61 14.56 -1.42
N ALA A 52 -8.64 13.39 -0.80
CA ALA A 52 -9.31 13.20 0.49
C ALA A 52 -8.73 14.10 1.60
N CYS A 53 -7.45 14.48 1.51
CA CYS A 53 -6.80 15.43 2.39
C CYS A 53 -6.90 16.90 1.95
N SER A 54 -7.56 17.21 0.84
CA SER A 54 -7.52 18.54 0.18
C SER A 54 -6.10 19.01 -0.13
N LEU A 55 -5.23 18.10 -0.55
CA LEU A 55 -3.82 18.37 -0.89
C LEU A 55 -3.52 18.01 -2.35
N SER A 56 -2.50 18.66 -2.92
CA SER A 56 -1.89 18.18 -4.15
C SER A 56 -1.11 16.88 -3.90
N ARG A 57 -0.96 16.04 -4.93
CA ARG A 57 -0.23 14.76 -4.85
C ARG A 57 1.18 14.90 -4.26
N SER A 58 1.91 15.94 -4.69
CA SER A 58 3.28 16.20 -4.26
C SER A 58 3.34 16.67 -2.80
N HIS A 59 2.41 17.54 -2.39
CA HIS A 59 2.33 17.99 -1.00
C HIS A 59 1.94 16.83 -0.08
N PHE A 60 0.91 16.07 -0.46
CA PHE A 60 0.48 14.88 0.27
C PHE A 60 1.62 13.88 0.47
N SER A 61 2.36 13.52 -0.59
CA SER A 61 3.45 12.55 -0.49
C SER A 61 4.55 12.99 0.49
N ARG A 62 4.90 14.29 0.49
CA ARG A 62 5.88 14.86 1.42
C ARG A 62 5.34 14.87 2.85
N ALA A 63 4.14 15.42 3.06
CA ALA A 63 3.52 15.53 4.37
C ALA A 63 3.27 14.15 5.01
N PHE A 64 2.81 13.18 4.22
CA PHE A 64 2.60 11.81 4.68
C PHE A 64 3.91 11.15 5.09
N LYS A 65 4.99 11.34 4.31
CA LYS A 65 6.32 10.82 4.67
C LYS A 65 6.88 11.47 5.92
N CYS A 66 6.69 12.78 6.08
CA CYS A 66 7.11 13.46 7.30
C CYS A 66 6.35 12.97 8.54
N SER A 67 5.06 12.61 8.40
CA SER A 67 4.26 12.07 9.51
C SER A 67 4.55 10.59 9.81
N THR A 68 4.66 9.74 8.79
CA THR A 68 4.72 8.27 8.95
C THR A 68 6.13 7.69 8.82
N GLY A 69 7.11 8.49 8.38
CA GLY A 69 8.46 8.04 8.04
C GLY A 69 8.57 7.37 6.66
N LEU A 70 7.46 7.00 6.03
CA LEU A 70 7.42 6.23 4.78
C LEU A 70 6.67 6.98 3.68
N SER A 71 7.04 6.75 2.42
CA SER A 71 6.22 7.26 1.32
C SER A 71 4.83 6.58 1.36
N PRO A 72 3.76 7.22 0.84
CA PRO A 72 2.43 6.60 0.80
C PRO A 72 2.44 5.20 0.16
N GLN A 73 3.18 5.01 -0.94
CA GLN A 73 3.27 3.72 -1.62
C GLN A 73 4.02 2.67 -0.78
N ASP A 74 5.10 3.06 -0.10
CA ASP A 74 5.85 2.14 0.76
C ASP A 74 5.01 1.72 1.98
N TRP A 75 4.26 2.66 2.56
CA TRP A 75 3.36 2.37 3.66
C TRP A 75 2.24 1.41 3.25
N ILE A 76 1.60 1.64 2.09
CA ILE A 76 0.61 0.71 1.51
C ILE A 76 1.22 -0.68 1.32
N ARG A 77 2.42 -0.78 0.73
CA ARG A 77 3.10 -2.07 0.53
C ARG A 77 3.36 -2.78 1.86
N GLN A 78 3.80 -2.05 2.89
CA GLN A 78 3.99 -2.62 4.22
C GLN A 78 2.68 -3.17 4.81
N GLN A 79 1.58 -2.41 4.73
CA GLN A 79 0.29 -2.90 5.21
C GLN A 79 -0.18 -4.15 4.45
N ARG A 80 0.09 -4.22 3.14
CA ARG A 80 -0.27 -5.39 2.33
C ARG A 80 0.52 -6.63 2.73
N ILE A 81 1.79 -6.47 3.07
CA ILE A 81 2.61 -7.57 3.61
C ILE A 81 2.11 -8.01 4.99
N GLU A 82 1.77 -7.08 5.87
CA GLU A 82 1.20 -7.43 7.19
C GLU A 82 -0.15 -8.18 7.07
N ARG A 83 -1.02 -7.76 6.13
CA ARG A 83 -2.25 -8.51 5.81
C ARG A 83 -1.94 -9.89 5.24
N ALA A 84 -0.96 -10.02 4.35
CA ALA A 84 -0.55 -11.31 3.79
C ALA A 84 -0.04 -12.25 4.89
N LYS A 85 0.77 -11.75 5.84
CA LYS A 85 1.26 -12.52 7.00
C LYS A 85 0.11 -13.03 7.85
N HIS A 86 -0.90 -12.22 8.09
CA HIS A 86 -2.13 -12.63 8.78
C HIS A 86 -2.85 -13.76 8.02
N LEU A 87 -3.09 -13.59 6.72
CA LEU A 87 -3.75 -14.62 5.90
C LEU A 87 -2.96 -15.93 5.84
N ILE A 88 -1.63 -15.88 5.74
CA ILE A 88 -0.79 -17.08 5.74
C ILE A 88 -0.88 -17.85 7.07
N ARG A 89 -1.04 -17.15 8.20
CA ARG A 89 -1.15 -17.75 9.54
C ARG A 89 -2.53 -18.35 9.82
N GLU A 90 -3.58 -17.63 9.41
CA GLU A 90 -4.95 -17.94 9.81
C GLU A 90 -5.71 -18.78 8.78
N THR A 91 -5.19 -18.94 7.55
CA THR A 91 -5.93 -19.58 6.44
C THR A 91 -5.06 -20.51 5.59
N ASP A 92 -5.74 -21.44 4.90
CA ASP A 92 -5.16 -22.34 3.89
C ASP A 92 -5.22 -21.80 2.45
N LEU A 93 -5.43 -20.49 2.29
CA LEU A 93 -5.50 -19.87 0.96
C LEU A 93 -4.20 -20.04 0.18
N SER A 94 -4.28 -20.26 -1.13
CA SER A 94 -3.08 -20.26 -1.98
C SER A 94 -2.39 -18.89 -1.94
N LEU A 95 -1.07 -18.83 -2.10
CA LEU A 95 -0.31 -17.59 -2.25
C LEU A 95 -0.80 -16.78 -3.45
N THR A 96 -1.32 -17.43 -4.50
CA THR A 96 -2.01 -16.72 -5.58
C THR A 96 -3.23 -15.96 -5.04
N GLN A 97 -4.13 -16.61 -4.30
CA GLN A 97 -5.31 -15.96 -3.73
C GLN A 97 -4.92 -14.87 -2.71
N ILE A 98 -3.95 -15.15 -1.84
CA ILE A 98 -3.45 -14.18 -0.86
C ILE A 98 -2.87 -12.94 -1.57
N SER A 99 -2.18 -13.11 -2.70
CA SER A 99 -1.65 -11.98 -3.46
C SER A 99 -2.78 -11.06 -3.94
N LEU A 100 -3.86 -11.62 -4.48
CA LEU A 100 -5.03 -10.88 -4.95
C LEU A 100 -5.79 -10.22 -3.80
N ASP A 101 -6.02 -10.95 -2.71
CA ASP A 101 -6.72 -10.45 -1.51
C ASP A 101 -5.95 -9.33 -0.79
N CYS A 102 -4.63 -9.26 -1.01
CA CYS A 102 -3.78 -8.17 -0.53
C CYS A 102 -3.57 -7.07 -1.57
N GLY A 103 -4.20 -7.15 -2.75
CA GLY A 103 -4.15 -6.11 -3.78
C GLY A 103 -2.87 -6.10 -4.62
N PHE A 104 -2.10 -7.18 -4.64
CA PHE A 104 -1.02 -7.35 -5.61
C PHE A 104 -1.58 -7.75 -6.98
N CYS A 105 -0.92 -7.30 -8.05
CA CYS A 105 -1.33 -7.63 -9.41
C CYS A 105 -1.10 -9.10 -9.78
N ASP A 106 -0.07 -9.71 -9.19
CA ASP A 106 0.28 -11.10 -9.42
C ASP A 106 1.10 -11.67 -8.26
N GLN A 107 1.19 -13.00 -8.24
CA GLN A 107 1.91 -13.76 -7.23
C GLN A 107 3.42 -13.51 -7.26
N ALA A 108 4.03 -13.32 -8.44
CA ALA A 108 5.48 -13.18 -8.57
C ALA A 108 5.97 -11.86 -7.94
N TYR A 109 5.27 -10.76 -8.22
CA TYR A 109 5.51 -9.47 -7.59
C TYR A 109 5.28 -9.54 -6.08
N PHE A 110 4.19 -10.19 -5.64
CA PHE A 110 3.95 -10.45 -4.22
C PHE A 110 5.11 -11.21 -3.56
N CYS A 111 5.54 -12.35 -4.13
CA CYS A 111 6.68 -13.13 -3.64
C CYS A 111 7.94 -12.27 -3.51
N HIS A 112 8.23 -11.44 -4.50
CA HIS A 112 9.40 -10.55 -4.50
C HIS A 112 9.34 -9.53 -3.35
N ILE A 113 8.21 -8.83 -3.20
CA ILE A 113 8.04 -7.83 -2.14
C ILE A 113 8.02 -8.48 -0.76
N PHE A 114 7.37 -9.64 -0.61
CA PHE A 114 7.33 -10.38 0.64
C PHE A 114 8.74 -10.83 1.05
N THR A 115 9.50 -11.43 0.13
CA THR A 115 10.87 -11.88 0.41
C THR A 115 11.78 -10.71 0.76
N ARG A 116 11.61 -9.56 0.12
CA ARG A 116 12.35 -8.34 0.46
C ARG A 116 12.02 -7.82 1.86
N SER A 117 10.79 -8.02 2.34
CA SER A 117 10.34 -7.60 3.66
C SER A 117 10.76 -8.57 4.77
N GLU A 118 10.55 -9.87 4.57
CA GLU A 118 10.70 -10.90 5.61
C GLU A 118 12.00 -11.70 5.49
N GLY A 119 12.78 -11.52 4.43
CA GLY A 119 14.04 -12.21 4.16
C GLY A 119 13.89 -13.63 3.60
N ILE A 120 12.70 -14.23 3.68
CA ILE A 120 12.37 -15.53 3.12
C ILE A 120 11.09 -15.46 2.28
N ASN A 121 10.95 -16.40 1.33
CA ASN A 121 9.76 -16.44 0.48
C ASN A 121 8.51 -16.85 1.29
N PRO A 122 7.30 -16.43 0.86
CA PRO A 122 6.08 -16.63 1.63
C PRO A 122 5.70 -18.10 1.82
N PHE A 123 6.12 -19.00 0.93
CA PHE A 123 5.91 -20.45 1.10
C PHE A 123 6.75 -21.00 2.24
N ALA A 124 8.05 -20.68 2.26
CA ALA A 124 8.95 -21.06 3.35
C ALA A 124 8.48 -20.45 4.69
N TRP A 125 8.03 -19.20 4.66
CA TRP A 125 7.45 -18.53 5.82
C TRP A 125 6.21 -19.26 6.33
N ARG A 126 5.29 -19.67 5.44
CA ARG A 126 4.12 -20.51 5.80
C ARG A 126 4.56 -21.79 6.51
N CYS A 127 5.50 -22.53 5.94
CA CYS A 127 6.00 -23.76 6.56
C CYS A 127 6.57 -23.55 7.96
N GLN A 128 7.28 -22.43 8.20
CA GLN A 128 7.77 -22.07 9.53
C GLN A 128 6.62 -21.80 10.52
N GLN A 129 5.61 -21.04 10.10
CA GLN A 129 4.45 -20.74 10.95
C GLN A 129 3.66 -22.00 11.31
N LEU A 130 3.58 -22.98 10.42
CA LEU A 130 2.90 -24.25 10.67
C LEU A 130 3.66 -25.16 11.64
N ALA A 131 5.00 -25.14 11.57
CA ALA A 131 5.83 -25.85 12.53
C ALA A 131 5.68 -25.29 13.96
N ASP A 132 5.41 -23.99 14.09
CA ASP A 132 5.28 -23.28 15.36
C ASP A 132 3.86 -23.36 15.97
N ARG A 133 2.85 -23.80 15.20
CA ARG A 133 1.46 -23.91 15.68
C ARG A 133 1.30 -25.17 16.54
N PRO A 134 0.98 -25.06 17.85
CA PRO A 134 0.74 -26.25 18.68
C PRO A 134 -0.43 -27.04 18.09
N ALA A 135 -0.21 -28.34 17.87
CA ALA A 135 -1.07 -29.24 17.11
C ALA A 135 -2.57 -29.07 17.44
N ARG A 136 -3.30 -28.33 16.60
CA ARG A 136 -4.76 -28.34 16.64
C ARG A 136 -5.23 -29.62 15.95
N ARG A 137 -5.77 -30.53 16.76
CA ARG A 137 -6.28 -31.85 16.38
C ARG A 137 -7.31 -31.72 15.25
N GLY A 138 -6.97 -32.15 14.01
CA GLY A 138 -7.97 -32.51 13.00
C GLY A 138 -7.90 -31.88 11.60
N GLU A 139 -7.03 -30.93 11.30
CA GLU A 139 -7.01 -30.26 9.99
C GLU A 139 -5.85 -30.75 9.12
N ARG A 140 -6.20 -31.50 8.06
CA ARG A 140 -5.26 -31.97 7.02
C ARG A 140 -4.67 -30.76 6.28
N HIS A 141 -3.51 -30.31 6.73
CA HIS A 141 -2.77 -29.23 6.09
C HIS A 141 -2.24 -29.66 4.72
N LEU A 142 -2.78 -29.03 3.66
CA LEU A 142 -2.33 -29.19 2.29
C LEU A 142 -1.06 -28.34 2.07
N CYS A 143 0.08 -28.80 2.56
CA CYS A 143 1.35 -28.07 2.40
C CYS A 143 1.96 -28.16 0.98
N TYR A 144 1.30 -28.81 0.00
CA TYR A 144 2.02 -29.41 -1.13
C TYR A 144 1.69 -28.91 -2.54
N VAL A 145 0.96 -27.81 -2.74
CA VAL A 145 0.54 -27.42 -4.12
C VAL A 145 1.21 -26.16 -4.68
N GLU A 146 1.99 -25.42 -3.90
CA GLU A 146 2.60 -24.18 -4.43
C GLU A 146 4.06 -24.39 -4.82
N LYS A 147 4.24 -24.58 -6.13
CA LYS A 147 5.53 -24.61 -6.84
C LYS A 147 6.42 -23.42 -6.41
N PRO A 148 7.75 -23.57 -6.46
CA PRO A 148 8.66 -22.48 -6.14
C PRO A 148 8.37 -21.25 -7.02
N CYS A 149 8.08 -20.11 -6.40
CA CYS A 149 8.23 -18.79 -7.03
C CYS A 149 9.69 -18.72 -7.51
N ALA A 150 9.92 -18.88 -8.81
CA ALA A 150 11.25 -19.02 -9.39
C ALA A 150 12.17 -17.83 -9.03
N ARG A 151 13.45 -18.14 -8.79
CA ARG A 151 14.54 -17.18 -8.66
C ARG A 151 15.06 -16.81 -10.04
#